data_AF-A0A1X0Q5X1-F1
#
_entry.id   AF-A0A1X0Q5X1-F1
#
_cell.length_a   1.000
_cell.length_b   1.000
_cell.length_c   1.000
_cell.angle_alpha   90.00
_cell.angle_beta   90.00
_cell.angle_gamma   90.00
#
_symmetry.space_group_name_H-M   'P 1'
#
loop_
_entity.id
_entity.type
_entity.pdbx_description
1 polymer ?
#
loop_
_entity_poly.entity_id
_entity_poly.type
_entity_poly.pdbx_seq_one_letter_code
_entity_poly.pdbx_strand_id
1 'polypeptide(L)'
;MKKKTTFTCQNVDQFSTLYERLLKTYKLRVKDWYSVAFPAGHTGLTNDQIKDNLKESIQFISGKFKKGAANIKHCFIKRAHGETVKLY
;
A
#
# COMPACT_ATOMS: atom_id res chain seq x y z
N MET A 1 -17.71 13.69 6.24
CA MET A 1 -16.98 12.88 7.24
C MET A 1 -16.19 11.76 6.55
N LYS A 2 -14.86 11.66 6.73
CA LYS A 2 -14.08 10.53 6.14
C LYS A 2 -14.50 9.23 6.85
N LYS A 3 -15.17 8.30 6.15
CA LYS A 3 -15.46 6.95 6.68
C LYS A 3 -14.15 6.26 7.08
N LYS A 4 -13.89 6.16 8.38
CA LYS A 4 -12.81 5.35 8.95
C LYS A 4 -13.20 3.88 8.82
N THR A 5 -12.26 3.02 8.47
CA THR A 5 -12.51 1.58 8.40
C THR A 5 -12.54 1.05 9.84
N THR A 6 -13.64 0.45 10.26
CA THR A 6 -13.77 -0.16 11.58
C THR A 6 -13.22 -1.59 11.51
N PHE A 7 -12.32 -1.93 12.42
CA PHE A 7 -11.82 -3.30 12.59
C PHE A 7 -12.38 -3.83 13.92
N THR A 8 -12.98 -5.02 13.90
CA THR A 8 -13.50 -5.69 15.09
C THR A 8 -12.55 -6.82 15.50
N CYS A 9 -12.22 -6.87 16.78
CA CYS A 9 -11.42 -7.95 17.37
C CYS A 9 -12.39 -8.88 18.11
N GLN A 10 -12.46 -10.15 17.68
CA GLN A 10 -13.39 -11.12 18.29
C GLN A 10 -12.81 -11.80 19.54
N ASN A 11 -11.48 -11.80 19.70
CA ASN A 11 -10.79 -12.44 20.82
C ASN A 11 -9.66 -11.52 21.34
N VAL A 12 -9.69 -11.22 22.64
CA VAL A 12 -8.76 -10.29 23.32
C VAL A 12 -7.31 -10.80 23.24
N ASP A 13 -7.09 -12.11 23.26
CA ASP A 13 -5.73 -12.69 23.22
C ASP A 13 -5.01 -12.42 21.89
N GLN A 14 -5.78 -12.18 20.82
CA GLN A 14 -5.25 -11.89 19.48
C GLN A 14 -5.10 -10.39 19.21
N PHE A 15 -5.38 -9.55 20.20
CA PHE A 15 -5.38 -8.10 20.04
C PHE A 15 -4.01 -7.55 19.63
N SER A 16 -2.92 -8.02 20.26
CA SER A 16 -1.55 -7.60 19.94
C SER A 16 -1.19 -7.91 18.49
N THR A 17 -1.45 -9.14 18.05
CA THR A 17 -1.21 -9.59 16.67
C THR A 17 -2.04 -8.80 15.66
N LEU A 18 -3.31 -8.53 15.97
CA LEU A 18 -4.18 -7.71 15.11
C LEU A 18 -3.65 -6.28 15.02
N TYR A 19 -3.24 -5.68 16.14
CA TYR A 19 -2.69 -4.33 16.20
C TYR A 19 -1.43 -4.19 15.32
N GLU A 20 -0.48 -5.13 15.41
CA GLU A 20 0.72 -5.12 14.57
C GLU A 20 0.41 -5.24 13.07
N ARG A 21 -0.59 -6.05 12.71
CA ARG A 21 -1.06 -6.16 11.32
C ARG A 21 -1.69 -4.85 10.82
N LEU A 22 -2.46 -4.18 11.68
CA LEU A 22 -3.11 -2.91 11.34
C LEU A 22 -2.09 -1.78 11.15
N LEU A 23 -0.99 -1.76 11.93
CA LEU A 23 0.11 -0.80 11.73
C LEU A 23 0.73 -0.88 10.32
N LYS A 24 0.72 -2.08 9.72
CA LYS A 24 1.27 -2.34 8.38
C LYS A 24 0.22 -2.20 7.27
N THR A 25 -1.04 -1.94 7.61
CA THR A 25 -2.15 -1.92 6.66
C THR A 25 -2.43 -0.50 6.15
N TYR A 26 -2.26 -0.27 4.85
CA TYR A 26 -2.57 1.01 4.22
C TYR A 26 -3.88 0.97 3.43
N LYS A 27 -4.70 2.03 3.60
CA LYS A 27 -5.97 2.16 2.87
C LYS A 27 -5.72 2.67 1.44
N LEU A 28 -5.84 1.78 0.47
CA LEU A 28 -5.86 2.12 -0.94
C LEU A 28 -7.22 2.76 -1.29
N ARG A 29 -7.21 3.93 -1.92
CA ARG A 29 -8.41 4.56 -2.47
C ARG A 29 -8.23 4.77 -3.96
N VAL A 30 -8.99 4.04 -4.76
CA VAL A 30 -9.19 4.34 -6.18
C VAL A 30 -10.14 5.54 -6.23
N LYS A 31 -9.70 6.68 -6.78
CA LYS A 31 -10.56 7.83 -7.11
C LYS A 31 -11.02 7.69 -8.58
N ASP A 32 -11.86 8.61 -9.06
CA ASP A 32 -12.27 8.68 -10.47
C ASP A 32 -11.09 8.89 -11.44
N TRP A 33 -9.92 9.21 -10.90
CA TRP A 33 -8.63 9.08 -11.57
C TRP A 33 -8.10 7.65 -11.39
N TYR A 34 -7.74 6.96 -12.49
CA TYR A 34 -7.16 5.60 -12.49
C TYR A 34 -5.76 5.50 -11.83
N SER A 35 -5.45 6.37 -10.89
CA SER A 35 -4.22 6.37 -10.10
C SER A 35 -4.52 5.96 -8.66
N VAL A 36 -3.76 5.01 -8.15
CA VAL A 36 -3.78 4.60 -6.75
C VAL A 36 -2.47 5.04 -6.10
N ALA A 37 -2.57 5.75 -4.97
CA ALA A 37 -1.41 6.20 -4.21
C ALA A 37 -1.45 5.60 -2.81
N PHE A 38 -0.31 5.07 -2.36
CA PHE A 38 -0.11 4.53 -1.04
C PHE A 38 1.34 4.78 -0.61
N PRO A 39 1.61 4.93 0.70
CA PRO A 39 2.98 5.04 1.20
C PRO A 39 3.67 3.67 1.12
N ALA A 40 4.85 3.62 0.49
CA ALA A 40 5.67 2.40 0.41
C ALA A 40 6.75 2.32 1.52
N GLY A 41 6.97 3.41 2.25
CA GLY A 41 7.97 3.49 3.31
C GLY A 41 8.25 4.92 3.78
N HIS A 42 9.27 5.07 4.64
CA HIS A 42 9.81 6.33 5.15
C HIS A 42 11.35 6.28 5.15
N THR A 43 12.01 7.41 5.41
CA THR A 43 13.48 7.58 5.36
C THR A 43 14.29 6.71 6.32
N GLY A 44 13.62 6.04 7.28
CA GLY A 44 14.25 5.12 8.22
C GLY A 44 14.28 3.66 7.76
N LEU A 45 13.67 3.33 6.61
CA LEU A 45 13.75 2.00 6.02
C LEU A 45 14.92 1.91 5.05
N THR A 46 15.54 0.72 4.97
CA THR A 46 16.59 0.46 3.99
C THR A 46 16.00 0.35 2.58
N ASN A 47 16.85 0.55 1.57
CA ASN A 47 16.43 0.45 0.17
C ASN A 47 15.83 -0.92 -0.16
N ASP A 48 16.33 -1.99 0.46
CA ASP A 48 15.82 -3.35 0.19
C ASP A 48 14.45 -3.58 0.83
N GLN A 49 14.22 -3.07 2.03
CA GLN A 49 12.88 -3.10 2.65
C GLN A 49 11.85 -2.32 1.81
N ILE A 50 12.26 -1.19 1.21
CA ILE A 50 11.38 -0.41 0.31
C ILE A 50 11.08 -1.20 -0.97
N LYS A 51 12.07 -1.89 -1.55
CA LYS A 51 11.86 -2.74 -2.73
C LYS A 51 10.89 -3.88 -2.43
N ASP A 52 11.03 -4.53 -1.28
CA ASP A 52 10.15 -5.64 -0.89
C ASP A 52 8.71 -5.15 -0.66
N ASN A 53 8.53 -4.02 0.03
CA ASN A 53 7.22 -3.39 0.17
C ASN A 53 6.58 -3.06 -1.18
N LEU A 54 7.37 -2.56 -2.14
CA LEU A 54 6.88 -2.26 -3.49
C LEU A 54 6.44 -3.53 -4.24
N LYS A 55 7.23 -4.61 -4.18
CA LYS A 55 6.88 -5.89 -4.80
C LYS A 55 5.59 -6.45 -4.24
N GLU A 56 5.47 -6.54 -2.91
CA GLU A 56 4.28 -7.05 -2.24
C GLU A 56 3.05 -6.20 -2.56
N SER A 57 3.21 -4.87 -2.58
CA SER A 57 2.11 -3.95 -2.89
C SER A 57 1.62 -4.10 -4.33
N ILE A 58 2.52 -4.21 -5.30
CA ILE A 58 2.16 -4.42 -6.71
C ILE A 58 1.47 -5.79 -6.88
N GLN A 59 1.97 -6.83 -6.21
CA GLN A 59 1.37 -8.16 -6.23
C GLN A 59 -0.03 -8.18 -5.59
N PHE A 60 -0.22 -7.46 -4.50
CA PHE A 60 -1.54 -7.31 -3.87
C PHE A 60 -2.52 -6.60 -4.79
N ILE A 61 -2.07 -5.51 -5.44
CA ILE A 61 -2.90 -4.72 -6.36
C ILE A 61 -3.26 -5.53 -7.61
N SER A 62 -2.30 -6.23 -8.20
CA SER A 62 -2.54 -7.06 -9.38
C SER A 62 -3.54 -8.18 -9.08
N GLY A 63 -3.47 -8.81 -7.90
CA GLY A 63 -4.44 -9.82 -7.47
C GLY A 63 -5.88 -9.31 -7.30
N LYS A 64 -6.08 -7.99 -7.19
CA LYS A 64 -7.42 -7.37 -7.12
C LYS A 64 -7.97 -6.94 -8.47
N PHE A 65 -7.15 -6.87 -9.52
CA PHE A 65 -7.59 -6.46 -10.85
C PHE A 65 -7.96 -7.66 -11.73
N LYS A 66 -9.08 -7.54 -12.46
CA LYS A 66 -9.57 -8.59 -13.38
C LYS A 66 -8.54 -8.98 -14.46
N LYS A 67 -7.73 -8.03 -14.93
CA LYS A 67 -6.64 -8.27 -15.90
C LYS A 67 -5.25 -8.36 -15.24
N GLY A 68 -5.19 -8.49 -13.91
CA GLY A 68 -3.93 -8.58 -13.19
C GLY A 68 -3.03 -7.35 -13.36
N ALA A 69 -1.74 -7.60 -13.53
CA ALA A 69 -0.73 -6.56 -13.73
C ALA A 69 -0.87 -5.80 -15.06
N ALA A 70 -1.57 -6.35 -16.07
CA ALA A 70 -1.80 -5.67 -17.34
C ALA A 70 -2.69 -4.42 -17.23
N ASN A 71 -3.41 -4.27 -16.10
CA ASN A 71 -4.16 -3.06 -15.79
C ASN A 71 -3.26 -1.91 -15.27
N ILE A 72 -2.00 -2.19 -14.93
CA ILE A 72 -1.06 -1.20 -14.41
C ILE A 72 -0.29 -0.60 -15.58
N LYS A 73 -0.76 0.55 -16.08
CA LYS A 73 -0.12 1.25 -17.20
C LYS A 73 1.18 1.97 -16.81
N HIS A 74 1.17 2.62 -15.66
CA HIS A 74 2.32 3.36 -15.15
C HIS A 74 2.49 3.18 -13.64
N CYS A 75 3.75 3.09 -13.19
CA CYS A 75 4.11 3.02 -11.78
C CYS A 75 5.14 4.11 -11.45
N PHE A 76 4.88 4.89 -10.40
CA PHE A 76 5.73 6.00 -9.98
C PHE A 76 6.07 5.90 -8.51
N ILE A 77 7.33 6.15 -8.16
CA ILE A 77 7.76 6.40 -6.78
C ILE A 77 7.85 7.91 -6.59
N LYS A 78 7.06 8.44 -5.65
CA LYS A 78 7.15 9.84 -5.22
C LYS A 78 7.89 9.93 -3.89
N ARG A 79 8.83 10.86 -3.79
CA ARG A 79 9.49 11.24 -2.54
C ARG A 79 8.79 12.46 -1.94
N ALA A 80 8.84 12.63 -0.62
CA ALA A 80 8.27 13.79 0.06
C ALA A 80 8.95 15.10 -0.39
N HIS A 81 10.28 15.04 -0.53
CA HIS A 81 11.09 16.07 -1.17
C HIS A 81 11.98 15.40 -2.21
N GLY A 82 11.80 15.75 -3.48
CA GLY A 82 12.60 15.25 -4.58
C GLY A 82 11.80 14.81 -5.80
N GLU A 83 12.53 14.26 -6.77
CA GLU A 83 11.97 13.90 -8.06
C GLU A 83 11.10 12.64 -8.00
N THR A 84 10.10 12.61 -8.87
CA THR A 84 9.26 11.43 -9.07
C THR A 84 9.96 10.49 -10.05
N VAL A 85 10.24 9.26 -9.61
CA VAL A 85 10.89 8.26 -10.46
C VAL A 85 9.83 7.36 -11.06
N LYS A 86 9.82 7.23 -12.40
CA LYS A 86 8.97 6.27 -13.11
C LYS A 86 9.65 4.90 -13.14
N LEU A 87 8.95 3.87 -12.68
CA LEU A 87 9.44 2.48 -12.70
C LEU A 87 8.99 1.71 -13.95
N TYR A 88 7.77 1.98 -14.43
CA TYR A 88 7.11 1.31 -15.57
C TYR A 88 6.13 2.28 -16.24
#